data_AF-Q5LTF0-F1
#
_entry.id   AF-Q5LTF0-F1
#
_cell.length_a   1.000
_cell.length_b   1.000
_cell.length_c   1.000
_cell.angle_alpha   90.00
_cell.angle_beta   90.00
_cell.angle_gamma   90.00
#
_symmetry.space_group_name_H-M   'P 1'
#
loop_
_entity.id
_entity.type
_entity.pdbx_description
1 polymer ?
#
loop_
_entity_poly.entity_id
_entity_poly.type
_entity_poly.pdbx_seq_one_letter_code
_entity_poly.pdbx_strand_id
1 'polypeptide(L)'
;MMRLIDRICDLLAILAGIYLVGIMFGIVISALARTLNLSGSWSSHIFTFTEFGLLYIVMAASPWLVRHRGHVFIELLSAALPRRMQRSYSRAISALCVVICLTLVWYTWGATARAWRFGDAEMRSLDMPKYLLLGAMPIGFGLMAAQFLRFVFGPVTMHTGEAGVHE
;
A
#
# COMPACT_ATOMS: atom_id res chain seq x y z
N MET A 1 -8.50 -13.50 -16.17
CA MET A 1 -7.41 -13.08 -15.25
C MET A 1 -7.64 -11.70 -14.64
N MET A 2 -7.94 -10.65 -15.42
CA MET A 2 -8.09 -9.27 -14.92
C MET A 2 -9.18 -9.09 -13.84
N ARG A 3 -10.34 -9.76 -13.98
CA ARG A 3 -11.41 -9.73 -12.96
C ARG A 3 -11.01 -10.37 -11.62
N LEU A 4 -10.04 -11.29 -11.63
CA LEU A 4 -9.58 -11.96 -10.42
C LEU A 4 -8.70 -11.02 -9.58
N ILE A 5 -7.77 -10.33 -10.23
CA ILE A 5 -6.91 -9.31 -9.60
C ILE A 5 -7.77 -8.18 -9.03
N ASP A 6 -8.77 -7.72 -9.79
CA ASP A 6 -9.69 -6.69 -9.34
C ASP A 6 -10.46 -7.12 -8.07
N ARG A 7 -11.00 -8.35 -8.05
CA ARG A 7 -11.67 -8.89 -6.85
C ARG A 7 -10.73 -9.07 -5.66
N ILE A 8 -9.50 -9.52 -5.89
CA ILE A 8 -8.49 -9.64 -4.82
C ILE A 8 -8.19 -8.27 -4.22
N CYS A 9 -7.99 -7.25 -5.06
CA CYS A 9 -7.75 -5.88 -4.60
C CYS A 9 -8.95 -5.32 -3.81
N ASP A 10 -10.18 -5.54 -4.29
CA ASP A 10 -11.40 -5.08 -3.62
C ASP A 10 -11.57 -5.76 -2.25
N LEU A 11 -11.32 -7.07 -2.15
CA LEU A 11 -11.34 -7.79 -0.87
C LEU A 11 -10.25 -7.32 0.08
N LEU A 12 -9.02 -7.13 -0.41
CA LEU A 12 -7.91 -6.61 0.39
C LEU A 12 -8.20 -5.21 0.92
N ALA A 13 -8.84 -4.34 0.13
CA ALA A 13 -9.24 -3.01 0.55
C ALA A 13 -10.33 -3.04 1.62
N ILE A 14 -11.33 -3.91 1.49
CA ILE A 14 -12.39 -4.08 2.51
C ILE A 14 -11.77 -4.59 3.81
N LEU A 15 -10.91 -5.61 3.76
CA LEU A 15 -10.22 -6.14 4.93
C LEU A 15 -9.35 -5.07 5.60
N ALA A 16 -8.59 -4.30 4.81
CA ALA A 16 -7.79 -3.19 5.29
C ALA A 16 -8.66 -2.11 5.98
N GLY A 17 -9.83 -1.79 5.43
CA GLY A 17 -10.77 -0.83 6.02
C GLY A 17 -11.36 -1.32 7.34
N ILE A 18 -11.81 -2.59 7.41
CA ILE A 18 -12.31 -3.20 8.65
C ILE A 18 -11.23 -3.17 9.73
N TYR A 19 -10.01 -3.54 9.35
CA TYR A 19 -8.89 -3.60 10.27
C TYR A 19 -8.44 -2.20 10.73
N LEU A 20 -8.50 -1.18 9.87
CA LEU A 20 -8.28 0.22 10.24
C LEU A 20 -9.26 0.71 11.31
N VAL A 21 -10.54 0.41 11.14
CA VAL A 21 -11.58 0.72 12.15
C VAL A 21 -11.28 -0.02 13.47
N GLY A 22 -10.88 -1.29 13.38
CA GLY A 22 -10.47 -2.08 14.56
C GLY A 22 -9.30 -1.45 15.33
N ILE A 23 -8.27 -1.00 14.61
CA ILE A 23 -7.14 -0.29 15.22
C ILE A 23 -7.59 1.02 15.86
N MET A 24 -8.45 1.80 15.20
CA MET A 24 -8.96 3.06 15.76
C MET A 24 -9.59 2.83 17.14
N PHE A 25 -10.50 1.87 17.26
CA PHE A 25 -11.09 1.50 18.55
C PHE A 25 -10.04 0.99 19.54
N GLY A 26 -9.10 0.16 19.09
CA GLY A 26 -8.00 -0.34 19.92
C GLY A 26 -7.16 0.79 20.53
N ILE A 27 -6.78 1.79 19.73
CA ILE A 27 -6.03 2.95 20.19
C ILE A 27 -6.85 3.76 21.21
N VAL A 28 -8.12 4.04 20.91
CA VAL A 28 -9.00 4.80 21.83
C VAL A 28 -9.15 4.10 23.18
N ILE A 29 -9.38 2.78 23.19
CA ILE A 29 -9.46 1.99 24.43
C ILE A 29 -8.13 2.03 25.17
N SER A 30 -7.01 1.88 24.46
CA SER A 30 -5.67 1.92 25.06
C SER A 30 -5.34 3.28 25.68
N ALA A 31 -5.80 4.37 25.06
CA ALA A 31 -5.64 5.72 25.57
C ALA A 31 -6.49 5.94 26.83
N LEU A 32 -7.75 5.50 26.81
CA LEU A 32 -8.66 5.62 27.95
C LEU A 32 -8.18 4.80 29.16
N ALA A 33 -7.71 3.57 28.94
CA ALA A 33 -7.16 2.72 29.99
C ALA A 33 -5.92 3.34 30.66
N ARG A 34 -5.12 4.09 29.89
CA ARG A 34 -3.97 4.84 30.42
C ARG A 34 -4.40 6.03 31.27
N THR A 35 -5.41 6.78 30.83
CA THR A 35 -5.98 7.91 31.59
C THR A 35 -6.63 7.48 32.91
N LEU A 36 -7.18 6.28 32.98
CA LEU A 36 -7.80 5.73 34.19
C LEU A 36 -6.80 5.03 35.12
N ASN A 37 -5.48 5.16 34.88
CA ASN A 37 -4.40 4.48 35.59
C ASN A 37 -4.52 2.94 35.65
N LEU A 38 -5.35 2.31 34.81
CA LEU A 38 -5.51 0.87 34.67
C LEU A 38 -4.45 0.25 33.75
N SER A 39 -3.24 0.81 33.75
CA SER A 39 -2.17 0.47 32.81
C SER A 39 -1.60 -0.92 33.11
N GLY A 40 -2.20 -1.96 32.51
CA GLY A 40 -1.66 -3.33 32.50
C GLY A 40 -0.79 -3.63 31.26
N SER A 41 -0.14 -4.80 31.24
CA SER A 41 0.70 -5.26 30.12
C SER A 41 -0.04 -5.29 28.76
N TRP A 42 -1.36 -5.37 28.79
CA TRP A 42 -2.28 -5.31 27.64
C TRP A 42 -2.11 -4.06 26.76
N SER A 43 -1.70 -2.90 27.32
CA SER A 43 -1.51 -1.66 26.55
C SER A 43 -0.34 -1.77 25.55
N SER A 44 0.70 -2.53 25.88
CA SER A 44 1.87 -2.72 25.02
C SER A 44 1.59 -3.58 23.77
N HIS A 45 0.66 -4.53 23.90
CA HIS A 45 0.29 -5.45 22.82
C HIS A 45 -0.51 -4.73 21.74
N ILE A 46 -1.44 -3.85 22.14
CA ILE A 46 -2.25 -3.03 21.22
C ILE A 46 -1.37 -2.10 20.37
N PHE A 47 -0.33 -1.52 20.98
CA PHE A 47 0.60 -0.63 20.28
C PHE A 47 1.38 -1.36 19.18
N THR A 48 1.90 -2.54 19.51
CA THR A 48 2.66 -3.37 18.57
C THR A 48 1.77 -3.88 17.42
N PHE A 49 0.53 -4.28 17.73
CA PHE A 49 -0.45 -4.73 16.74
C PHE A 49 -0.89 -3.59 15.81
N THR A 50 -1.01 -2.38 16.34
CA THR A 50 -1.31 -1.17 15.57
C THR A 50 -0.21 -0.88 14.56
N GLU A 51 1.04 -0.89 15.00
CA GLU A 51 2.18 -0.55 14.15
C GLU A 51 2.38 -1.54 13.00
N PHE A 52 2.39 -2.84 13.30
CA PHE A 52 2.46 -3.86 12.27
C PHE A 52 1.23 -3.83 11.38
N GLY A 53 0.07 -3.63 11.99
CA GLY A 53 -1.20 -3.52 11.32
C GLY A 53 -1.27 -2.42 10.27
N LEU A 54 -0.77 -1.22 10.59
CA LEU A 54 -0.75 -0.09 9.66
C LEU A 54 0.03 -0.43 8.39
N LEU A 55 1.15 -1.15 8.51
CA LEU A 55 1.93 -1.58 7.35
C LEU A 55 1.14 -2.54 6.46
N TYR A 56 0.43 -3.51 7.05
CA TYR A 56 -0.44 -4.43 6.31
C TYR A 56 -1.61 -3.71 5.62
N ILE A 57 -2.25 -2.75 6.30
CA ILE A 57 -3.34 -1.94 5.72
C ILE A 57 -2.82 -1.22 4.48
N VAL A 58 -1.67 -0.54 4.56
CA VAL A 58 -1.12 0.24 3.45
C VAL A 58 -0.79 -0.67 2.27
N MET A 59 -0.14 -1.82 2.52
CA MET A 59 0.17 -2.77 1.45
C MET A 59 -1.09 -3.40 0.83
N ALA A 60 -2.14 -3.64 1.61
CA ALA A 60 -3.40 -4.20 1.13
C ALA A 60 -4.28 -3.17 0.38
N ALA A 61 -4.31 -1.91 0.84
CA ALA A 61 -5.11 -0.84 0.25
C ALA A 61 -4.45 -0.22 -0.99
N SER A 62 -3.11 -0.20 -1.07
CA SER A 62 -2.38 0.47 -2.16
C SER A 62 -2.73 0.00 -3.58
N PRO A 63 -2.95 -1.31 -3.89
CA PRO A 63 -3.31 -1.73 -5.24
C PRO A 63 -4.70 -1.25 -5.66
N TRP A 64 -5.63 -1.19 -4.69
CA TRP A 64 -6.98 -0.66 -4.90
C TRP A 64 -6.96 0.85 -5.17
N LEU A 65 -6.12 1.58 -4.43
CA LEU A 65 -5.95 3.03 -4.62
C LEU A 65 -5.39 3.37 -6.01
N VAL A 66 -4.39 2.60 -6.48
CA VAL A 66 -3.82 2.74 -7.83
C VAL A 66 -4.88 2.55 -8.91
N ARG A 67 -5.78 1.57 -8.74
CA ARG A 67 -6.89 1.33 -9.66
C ARG A 67 -7.88 2.50 -9.72
N HIS A 68 -8.21 3.09 -8.56
CA HIS A 68 -9.12 4.22 -8.46
C HIS A 68 -8.49 5.57 -8.83
N ARG A 69 -7.20 5.58 -9.21
CA ARG A 69 -6.44 6.81 -9.51
C ARG A 69 -6.48 7.83 -8.38
N GLY A 70 -6.61 7.35 -7.13
CA GLY A 70 -6.62 8.21 -5.95
C GLY A 70 -5.24 8.73 -5.54
N HIS A 71 -4.19 8.44 -6.31
CA HIS A 71 -2.90 9.09 -6.13
C HIS A 71 -3.01 10.53 -6.59
N VAL A 72 -2.57 11.48 -5.76
CA VAL A 72 -2.53 12.89 -6.14
C VAL A 72 -1.60 13.05 -7.33
N PHE A 73 -2.16 13.26 -8.51
CA PHE A 73 -1.41 13.53 -9.73
C PHE A 73 -1.25 15.04 -9.89
N ILE A 74 -0.05 15.48 -10.26
CA ILE A 74 0.18 16.87 -10.64
C ILE A 74 -0.38 17.04 -12.06
N GLU A 75 -1.70 17.26 -12.16
CA GLU A 75 -2.39 17.51 -13.43
C GLU A 75 -1.94 18.84 -14.08
N LEU A 76 -1.25 19.72 -13.34
CA LEU A 76 -0.66 20.95 -13.90
C LEU A 76 0.37 20.64 -15.02
N LEU A 77 1.14 19.57 -14.88
CA LEU A 77 2.14 19.20 -15.87
C LEU A 77 1.51 18.51 -17.09
N SER A 78 0.43 17.74 -16.90
CA SER A 78 -0.32 17.15 -18.03
C SER A 78 -1.10 18.21 -18.81
N ALA A 79 -1.65 19.24 -18.14
CA ALA A 79 -2.41 20.32 -18.78
C ALA A 79 -1.57 21.23 -19.70
N ALA A 80 -0.27 21.36 -19.43
CA ALA A 80 0.66 22.12 -20.26
C ALA A 80 1.08 21.39 -21.56
N LEU A 81 0.83 20.07 -21.66
CA LEU A 81 1.24 19.27 -22.82
C LEU A 81 0.14 19.13 -23.89
N PRO A 82 0.50 19.13 -25.19
CA PRO A 82 -0.46 18.91 -26.27
C PRO A 82 -1.06 17.49 -26.24
N ARG A 83 -2.36 17.37 -26.54
CA ARG A 83 -3.18 16.14 -26.47
C ARG A 83 -2.57 14.88 -27.11
N ARG A 84 -1.71 15.05 -28.13
CA ARG A 84 -1.00 13.94 -28.79
C ARG A 84 0.15 13.39 -27.95
N MET A 85 0.87 14.25 -27.23
CA MET A 85 2.02 13.88 -26.40
C MET A 85 1.60 13.38 -25.01
N GLN A 86 0.45 13.84 -24.50
CA GLN A 86 -0.11 13.43 -23.21
C GLN A 86 -0.25 11.89 -23.08
N ARG A 87 -0.66 11.21 -24.16
CA ARG A 87 -0.83 9.74 -24.15
C ARG A 87 0.50 9.00 -23.99
N SER A 88 1.52 9.41 -24.75
CA SER A 88 2.87 8.81 -24.67
C SER A 88 3.53 9.12 -23.34
N TYR A 89 3.37 10.35 -22.84
CA TYR A 89 3.89 10.78 -21.54
C TYR A 89 3.26 10.00 -20.38
N SER A 90 1.93 9.86 -20.37
CA SER A 90 1.21 9.07 -19.36
C SER A 90 1.63 7.59 -19.35
N ARG A 91 1.88 7.02 -20.53
CA ARG A 91 2.40 5.65 -20.65
C ARG A 91 3.84 5.53 -20.15
N ALA A 92 4.70 6.50 -20.46
CA ALA A 92 6.08 6.52 -19.99
C ALA A 92 6.15 6.60 -18.45
N ILE A 93 5.36 7.47 -17.82
CA ILE A 93 5.25 7.54 -16.36
C ILE A 93 4.74 6.22 -15.79
N SER A 94 3.67 5.66 -16.36
CA SER A 94 3.11 4.39 -15.89
C SER A 94 4.16 3.27 -15.99
N ALA A 95 4.95 3.24 -17.06
CA ALA A 95 6.03 2.28 -17.25
C ALA A 95 7.16 2.48 -16.22
N LEU A 96 7.53 3.74 -15.93
CA LEU A 96 8.48 4.06 -14.87
C LEU A 96 7.98 3.57 -13.51
N CYS A 97 6.70 3.79 -13.18
CA CYS A 97 6.07 3.27 -11.96
C CYS A 97 6.13 1.73 -11.90
N VAL A 98 5.91 1.02 -13.01
CA VAL A 98 6.09 -0.44 -13.07
C VAL A 98 7.53 -0.83 -12.71
N VAL A 99 8.52 -0.20 -13.33
CA VAL A 99 9.94 -0.49 -13.09
C VAL A 99 10.32 -0.25 -11.64
N ILE A 100 9.87 0.85 -11.05
CA ILE A 100 10.08 1.16 -9.63
C ILE A 100 9.44 0.09 -8.74
N CYS A 101 8.17 -0.27 -8.99
CA CYS A 101 7.49 -1.30 -8.22
C CYS A 101 8.23 -2.65 -8.30
N LEU A 102 8.67 -3.07 -9.50
CA LEU A 102 9.42 -4.32 -9.68
C LEU A 102 10.78 -4.29 -8.96
N THR A 103 11.48 -3.15 -8.99
CA THR A 103 12.74 -2.98 -8.28
C THR A 103 12.52 -3.09 -6.76
N LEU A 104 11.44 -2.51 -6.24
CA LEU A 104 11.06 -2.63 -4.84
C LEU A 104 10.68 -4.07 -4.48
N VAL A 105 9.96 -4.80 -5.33
CA VAL A 105 9.68 -6.23 -5.13
C VAL A 105 10.98 -7.02 -5.02
N TRP A 106 11.95 -6.78 -5.91
CA TRP A 106 13.24 -7.46 -5.87
C TRP A 106 14.00 -7.19 -4.57
N TYR A 107 14.09 -5.92 -4.17
CA TYR A 107 14.80 -5.52 -2.95
C TYR A 107 14.13 -6.07 -1.69
N THR A 108 12.80 -5.92 -1.59
CA THR A 108 12.03 -6.41 -0.44
C THR A 108 12.03 -7.92 -0.35
N TRP A 109 11.96 -8.64 -1.48
CA TRP A 109 12.12 -10.10 -1.50
C TRP A 109 13.49 -10.53 -0.97
N GLY A 110 14.57 -9.89 -1.43
CA GLY A 110 15.92 -10.16 -0.93
C GLY A 110 16.10 -9.82 0.55
N ALA A 111 15.40 -8.80 1.05
CA ALA A 111 15.38 -8.48 2.47
C ALA A 111 14.59 -9.52 3.28
N THR A 112 13.45 -10.00 2.78
CA THR A 112 12.62 -11.03 3.44
C THR A 112 13.35 -12.37 3.51
N ALA A 113 14.02 -12.77 2.42
CA ALA A 113 14.82 -13.99 2.40
C ALA A 113 16.00 -13.95 3.38
N ARG A 114 16.63 -12.78 3.56
CA ARG A 114 17.66 -12.57 4.59
C ARG A 114 17.07 -12.66 5.99
N ALA A 115 15.98 -11.94 6.27
CA ALA A 115 15.31 -11.98 7.57
C ALA A 115 14.86 -13.40 7.97
N TRP A 116 14.39 -14.20 7.00
CA TRP A 116 14.05 -15.60 7.21
C TRP A 116 15.26 -16.46 7.59
N ARG A 117 16.41 -16.25 6.96
CA ARG A 117 17.64 -17.02 7.20
C ARG A 117 18.34 -16.66 8.51
N PHE A 118 18.35 -15.37 8.87
CA PHE A 118 18.97 -14.90 10.11
C PHE A 118 18.07 -15.13 11.33
N GLY A 119 16.77 -15.35 11.13
CA GLY A 119 15.83 -15.51 12.24
C GLY A 119 15.69 -14.24 13.07
N ASP A 120 16.00 -13.08 12.48
CA ASP A 120 15.94 -11.79 13.17
C ASP A 120 14.50 -11.52 13.63
N ALA A 121 14.30 -11.53 14.94
CA ALA A 121 13.10 -11.00 15.57
C ALA A 121 13.31 -9.50 15.80
N GLU A 122 12.33 -8.68 15.43
CA GLU A 122 12.34 -7.27 15.80
C GLU A 122 12.11 -7.21 17.32
N MET A 123 13.15 -6.91 18.10
CA MET A 123 13.03 -6.83 19.57
C MET A 123 12.09 -5.67 19.94
N ARG A 124 10.85 -6.01 20.27
CA ARG A 124 9.83 -5.09 20.78
C ARG A 124 8.97 -5.78 21.82
N SER A 125 7.92 -5.12 22.29
CA SER A 125 7.09 -5.65 23.39
C SER A 125 6.35 -6.96 23.06
N LEU A 126 6.28 -7.33 21.78
CA LEU A 126 5.95 -8.66 21.26
C LEU A 126 7.06 -9.01 20.27
N ASP A 127 7.83 -10.07 20.54
CA ASP A 127 8.84 -10.60 19.61
C ASP A 127 8.12 -11.17 18.38
N MET A 128 7.95 -10.34 17.36
CA MET A 128 7.31 -10.74 16.12
C MET A 128 8.35 -10.90 15.01
N PRO A 129 8.32 -12.05 14.32
CA PRO A 129 8.41 -12.14 12.89
C PRO A 129 8.90 -11.02 11.99
N LYS A 130 10.16 -10.57 11.93
CA LYS A 130 10.50 -9.53 10.93
C LYS A 130 10.19 -9.98 9.51
N TYR A 131 10.36 -11.27 9.21
CA TYR A 131 10.02 -11.85 7.91
C TYR A 131 8.53 -11.77 7.57
N LEU A 132 7.64 -11.78 8.56
CA LEU A 132 6.20 -11.77 8.34
C LEU A 132 5.77 -10.40 7.80
N LEU A 133 6.32 -9.35 8.42
CA LEU A 133 6.09 -7.96 8.05
C LEU A 133 6.71 -7.64 6.68
N LEU A 134 7.96 -8.03 6.49
CA LEU A 134 8.70 -7.77 5.26
C LEU A 134 8.15 -8.59 4.08
N GLY A 135 7.55 -9.75 4.34
CA GLY A 135 6.88 -10.58 3.34
C GLY A 135 5.61 -9.96 2.75
N ALA A 136 4.94 -9.05 3.47
CA ALA A 136 3.78 -8.33 2.95
C ALA A 136 4.15 -7.32 1.86
N MET A 137 5.35 -6.72 1.95
CA MET A 137 5.82 -5.72 1.00
C MET A 137 5.96 -6.22 -0.45
N PRO A 138 6.64 -7.34 -0.76
CA PRO A 138 6.75 -7.83 -2.13
C PRO A 138 5.39 -8.23 -2.71
N ILE A 139 4.44 -8.66 -1.89
CA ILE A 139 3.07 -8.97 -2.33
C ILE A 139 2.34 -7.67 -2.71
N GLY A 140 2.37 -6.65 -1.84
CA GLY A 140 1.74 -5.35 -2.10
C GLY A 140 2.30 -4.66 -3.34
N PHE A 141 3.63 -4.54 -3.43
CA PHE A 141 4.29 -3.94 -4.59
C PHE A 141 4.12 -4.76 -5.87
N GLY A 142 4.05 -6.10 -5.78
CA GLY A 142 3.76 -6.96 -6.92
C GLY A 142 2.36 -6.75 -7.49
N LEU A 143 1.36 -6.63 -6.61
CA LEU A 143 -0.02 -6.31 -7.00
C LEU A 143 -0.11 -4.89 -7.59
N MET A 144 0.59 -3.92 -7.02
CA MET A 144 0.68 -2.57 -7.60
C MET A 144 1.33 -2.59 -8.99
N ALA A 145 2.44 -3.32 -9.18
CA ALA A 145 3.10 -3.45 -10.47
C ALA A 145 2.14 -4.02 -11.54
N ALA A 146 1.34 -5.03 -11.18
CA ALA A 146 0.32 -5.60 -12.06
C ALA A 146 -0.76 -4.57 -12.44
N GLN A 147 -1.18 -3.70 -11.50
CA GLN A 147 -2.14 -2.63 -11.78
C GLN A 147 -1.53 -1.51 -12.65
N PHE A 148 -0.27 -1.12 -12.43
CA PHE A 148 0.42 -0.17 -13.30
C PHE A 148 0.63 -0.72 -14.71
N LEU A 149 0.91 -2.01 -14.85
CA LEU A 149 1.06 -2.68 -16.15
C LEU A 149 -0.22 -2.56 -16.99
N ARG A 150 -1.38 -2.58 -16.35
CA ARG A 150 -2.69 -2.35 -17.00
C ARG A 150 -2.78 -0.93 -17.59
N PHE A 151 -2.23 0.08 -16.94
CA PHE A 151 -2.21 1.45 -17.47
C PHE A 151 -1.21 1.63 -18.62
N VAL A 152 -0.16 0.80 -18.68
CA VAL A 152 0.82 0.81 -19.77
C VAL A 152 0.24 0.20 -21.06
N PHE A 153 -0.36 -0.98 -20.98
CA PHE A 153 -0.88 -1.71 -22.14
C PHE A 153 -2.36 -1.43 -22.45
N GLY A 154 -3.08 -0.82 -21.50
CA GLY A 154 -4.49 -0.52 -21.65
C GLY A 154 -4.79 0.65 -22.59
N PRO A 155 -6.02 0.70 -23.14
CA PRO A 155 -6.50 1.84 -23.93
C PRO A 155 -6.78 3.09 -23.08
N VAL A 156 -6.79 2.95 -21.75
CA VAL A 156 -7.14 4.02 -20.80
C VAL A 156 -5.87 4.59 -20.18
N THR A 157 -5.57 5.86 -20.47
CA THR A 157 -4.42 6.59 -19.90
C THR A 157 -4.70 7.01 -18.46
N MET A 158 -3.66 7.02 -17.62
CA MET A 158 -3.76 7.41 -16.22
C MET A 158 -4.13 8.90 -16.05
N HIS A 159 -3.60 9.76 -16.91
CA HIS A 159 -3.94 11.19 -16.94
C HIS A 159 -5.08 11.45 -17.91
N THR A 160 -6.07 12.22 -17.43
CA THR A 160 -7.23 12.65 -18.22
C THR A 160 -6.91 13.93 -19.00
N GLY A 161 -5.90 14.70 -18.56
CA GLY A 161 -5.43 15.90 -19.25
C GLY A 161 -6.40 17.09 -19.11
N GLU A 162 -7.33 17.01 -18.16
CA GLU A 162 -8.25 18.08 -17.80
C GLU A 162 -7.79 18.69 -16.48
N ALA A 163 -7.31 19.93 -16.54
CA ALA A 163 -7.00 20.69 -15.33
C ALA A 163 -8.31 20.98 -14.57
N GLY A 164 -8.43 20.43 -13.36
CA GLY A 164 -9.34 20.96 -12.34
C GLY A 164 -10.82 20.58 -12.41
N VAL A 165 -11.18 19.32 -12.69
CA VAL A 165 -12.61 18.88 -12.61
C VAL A 165 -12.89 17.88 -11.47
N HIS A 166 -11.90 17.56 -10.65
CA HIS A 166 -12.08 16.68 -9.49
C HIS A 166 -11.53 17.35 -8.23
N GLU A 167 -12.21 18.42 -7.83
CA GLU A 167 -12.37 18.76 -6.41
C GLU A 167 -13.69 18.17 -5.91
#